data_AF-A0A6C0KVZ1-F1
#
_entry.id   AF-A0A6C0KVZ1-F1
#
_cell.length_a   1.000
_cell.length_b   1.000
_cell.length_c   1.000
_cell.angle_alpha   90.00
_cell.angle_beta   90.00
_cell.angle_gamma   90.00
#
_symmetry.space_group_name_H-M   'P 1'
#
loop_
_entity.id
_entity.type
_entity.pdbx_description
1 polymer ?
#
loop_
_entity_poly.entity_id
_entity_poly.type
_entity_poly.pdbx_seq_one_letter_code
_entity_poly.pdbx_strand_id
1 'polypeptide(L)'
;MNKFNQNFFSNNSAQVNKLNDLINQSKAALACGPSCQKDRKSEELKQKYINAQTNVIAAPDELKTAQKNYFLFSQGVASYDKVIETELTGKVDKIASVMQAEFDENIQNAENLTSNFGILDQQFEHIQDLKKKYMKENAAMALEIKDTITDIVTNDRKTYYQEQNMTREYGWYNLYTIIYVIMMALFLIFIFSVDSNYSFKVKIIAFIIFFAYPWISGPIIFRIMAGIQHVSDMLPKNIYENL
;
A
#
# COMPACT_ATOMS: atom_id res chain seq x y z
N MET A 1 66.18 96.17 -5.73
CA MET A 1 65.37 95.69 -4.57
C MET A 1 63.94 95.47 -5.05
N ASN A 2 63.47 94.22 -5.24
CA ASN A 2 62.04 93.80 -5.34
C ASN A 2 61.86 92.37 -5.93
N LYS A 3 62.59 91.36 -5.43
CA LYS A 3 62.30 89.94 -5.78
C LYS A 3 62.23 88.98 -4.58
N PHE A 4 62.35 89.49 -3.36
CA PHE A 4 62.27 88.67 -2.14
C PHE A 4 60.86 88.59 -1.53
N ASN A 5 59.88 89.32 -2.07
CA ASN A 5 58.57 89.52 -1.42
C ASN A 5 57.37 88.82 -2.11
N GLN A 6 57.56 88.06 -3.20
CA GLN A 6 56.46 87.33 -3.88
C GLN A 6 56.35 85.85 -3.51
N ASN A 7 57.44 85.20 -3.09
CA ASN A 7 57.40 83.78 -2.68
C ASN A 7 56.84 83.56 -1.27
N PHE A 8 56.71 84.60 -0.45
CA PHE A 8 56.13 84.50 0.88
C PHE A 8 54.58 84.51 0.87
N PHE A 9 53.95 85.07 -0.18
CA PHE A 9 52.48 85.15 -0.28
C PHE A 9 51.82 83.91 -0.94
N SER A 10 52.54 83.16 -1.79
CA SER A 10 52.04 81.93 -2.43
C SER A 10 51.96 80.72 -1.46
N ASN A 11 52.93 80.60 -0.54
CA ASN A 11 52.87 79.57 0.51
C ASN A 11 51.76 79.84 1.53
N ASN A 12 51.47 81.12 1.79
CA ASN A 12 50.38 81.50 2.68
C ASN A 12 49.00 81.18 2.08
N SER A 13 48.78 81.30 0.77
CA SER A 13 47.46 80.97 0.18
C SER A 13 47.15 79.47 0.20
N ALA A 14 48.15 78.60 -0.06
CA ALA A 14 47.98 77.15 0.07
C ALA A 14 47.80 76.69 1.53
N GLN A 15 48.48 77.33 2.48
CA GLN A 15 48.30 77.08 3.92
C GLN A 15 46.97 77.64 4.44
N VAL A 16 46.52 78.80 3.95
CA VAL A 16 45.21 79.39 4.26
C VAL A 16 44.08 78.55 3.68
N ASN A 17 44.25 77.96 2.49
CA ASN A 17 43.27 77.02 1.93
C ASN A 17 43.18 75.73 2.76
N LYS A 18 44.32 75.16 3.18
CA LYS A 18 44.32 74.02 4.11
C LYS A 18 43.75 74.36 5.48
N LEU A 19 44.02 75.56 6.00
CA LEU A 19 43.47 76.03 7.28
C LEU A 19 41.96 76.29 7.16
N ASN A 20 41.49 76.84 6.04
CA ASN A 20 40.07 77.01 5.76
C ASN A 20 39.37 75.65 5.59
N ASP A 21 39.99 74.67 4.93
CA ASP A 21 39.47 73.30 4.85
C ASP A 21 39.43 72.63 6.22
N LEU A 22 40.46 72.79 7.05
CA LEU A 22 40.47 72.29 8.42
C LEU A 22 39.42 72.99 9.30
N ILE A 23 39.28 74.31 9.20
CA ILE A 23 38.26 75.08 9.92
C ILE A 23 36.86 74.68 9.46
N ASN A 24 36.66 74.44 8.15
CA ASN A 24 35.38 74.00 7.60
C ASN A 24 35.05 72.55 7.97
N GLN A 25 36.04 71.65 7.97
CA GLN A 25 35.89 70.27 8.46
C GLN A 25 35.60 70.24 9.97
N SER A 26 36.28 71.08 10.74
CA SER A 26 36.08 71.21 12.19
C SER A 26 34.69 71.79 12.52
N LYS A 27 34.27 72.84 11.80
CA LYS A 27 32.92 73.42 11.92
C LYS A 27 31.84 72.44 11.49
N ALA A 28 32.06 71.67 10.43
CA ALA A 28 31.14 70.63 9.99
C ALA A 28 31.05 69.45 10.98
N ALA A 29 32.15 69.12 11.67
CA ALA A 29 32.17 68.09 12.72
C ALA A 29 31.58 68.58 14.06
N LEU A 30 31.70 69.87 14.38
CA LEU A 30 31.11 70.50 15.57
C LEU A 30 29.62 70.79 15.40
N ALA A 31 29.15 71.05 14.18
CA ALA A 31 27.73 71.31 13.88
C ALA A 31 26.88 70.02 13.77
N CYS A 32 27.50 68.85 13.72
CA CYS A 32 26.87 67.58 13.36
C CYS A 32 27.50 66.46 14.21
N GLY A 33 26.76 65.96 15.20
CA GLY A 33 27.22 64.90 16.12
C GLY A 33 27.47 63.54 15.44
N PRO A 34 27.91 62.51 16.19
CA PRO A 34 28.31 61.21 15.64
C PRO A 34 27.24 60.51 14.77
N SER A 35 25.95 60.66 15.12
CA SER A 35 24.84 60.16 14.32
C SER A 35 24.73 60.85 12.96
N CYS A 36 24.77 62.19 12.96
CA CYS A 36 24.70 63.00 11.76
C CYS A 36 25.91 62.78 10.83
N GLN A 37 27.12 62.54 11.38
CA GLN A 37 28.29 62.15 10.57
C GLN A 37 28.12 60.77 9.94
N LYS A 38 27.56 59.81 10.68
CA LYS A 38 27.22 58.47 10.17
C LYS A 38 26.18 58.55 9.05
N ASP A 39 25.14 59.36 9.21
CA ASP A 39 24.08 59.53 8.19
C ASP A 39 24.62 60.18 6.93
N ARG A 40 25.44 61.24 7.06
CA ARG A 40 26.13 61.86 5.91
C ARG A 40 27.04 60.86 5.19
N LYS A 41 27.78 60.05 5.95
CA LYS A 41 28.65 59.02 5.34
C LYS A 41 27.83 57.93 4.67
N SER A 42 26.70 57.54 5.26
CA SER A 42 25.78 56.56 4.67
C SER A 42 25.16 57.08 3.38
N GLU A 43 24.73 58.35 3.32
CA GLU A 43 24.15 58.93 2.10
C GLU A 43 25.22 59.11 1.01
N GLU A 44 26.45 59.50 1.39
CA GLU A 44 27.60 59.54 0.46
C GLU A 44 27.86 58.15 -0.16
N LEU A 45 27.85 57.09 0.65
CA LEU A 45 28.06 55.72 0.19
C LEU A 45 26.88 55.22 -0.67
N LYS A 46 25.66 55.55 -0.29
CA LYS A 46 24.45 55.24 -1.06
C LYS A 46 24.46 55.94 -2.42
N GLN A 47 24.85 57.21 -2.47
CA GLN A 47 24.97 57.94 -3.73
C GLN A 47 26.07 57.33 -4.61
N LYS A 48 27.21 56.94 -4.03
CA LYS A 48 28.27 56.21 -4.74
C LYS A 48 27.76 54.88 -5.30
N TYR A 49 26.97 54.14 -4.55
CA TYR A 49 26.34 52.90 -5.00
C TYR A 49 25.36 53.14 -6.16
N ILE A 50 24.47 54.12 -6.05
CA ILE A 50 23.52 54.48 -7.11
C ILE A 50 24.24 54.92 -8.38
N ASN A 51 25.30 55.73 -8.26
CA ASN A 51 26.11 56.15 -9.39
C ASN A 51 26.82 54.96 -10.04
N ALA A 52 27.37 54.04 -9.25
CA ALA A 52 27.98 52.82 -9.76
C ALA A 52 26.95 51.94 -10.48
N GLN A 53 25.74 51.79 -9.93
CA GLN A 53 24.64 51.06 -10.57
C GLN A 53 24.23 51.72 -11.90
N THR A 54 24.13 53.04 -11.93
CA THR A 54 23.80 53.80 -13.14
C THR A 54 24.87 53.62 -14.20
N ASN A 55 26.16 53.67 -13.82
CA ASN A 55 27.27 53.42 -14.74
C ASN A 55 27.24 51.99 -15.31
N VAL A 56 26.90 50.99 -14.50
CA VAL A 56 26.75 49.60 -14.98
C VAL A 56 25.62 49.49 -16.01
N ILE A 57 24.52 50.24 -15.84
CA ILE A 57 23.39 50.26 -16.77
C ILE A 57 23.71 51.03 -18.05
N ALA A 58 24.40 52.17 -17.96
CA ALA A 58 24.69 53.05 -19.09
C ALA A 58 25.92 52.61 -19.92
N ALA A 59 26.91 51.97 -19.30
CA ALA A 59 28.17 51.57 -19.94
C ALA A 59 27.99 50.72 -21.22
N PRO A 60 27.05 49.77 -21.33
CA PRO A 60 26.85 49.01 -22.56
C PRO A 60 26.44 49.87 -23.76
N ASP A 61 25.61 50.89 -23.55
CA ASP A 61 25.13 51.75 -24.63
C ASP A 61 26.20 52.78 -25.04
N GLU A 62 26.98 53.28 -24.06
CA GLU A 62 28.18 54.06 -24.34
C GLU A 62 29.20 53.26 -25.15
N LEU A 63 29.43 52.00 -24.79
CA LEU A 63 30.33 51.08 -25.50
C LEU A 63 29.86 50.83 -26.94
N LYS A 64 28.57 50.55 -27.17
CA LYS A 64 28.00 50.40 -28.52
C LYS A 64 28.15 51.67 -29.36
N THR A 65 27.94 52.83 -28.74
CA THR A 65 28.09 54.13 -29.41
C THR A 65 29.55 54.36 -29.80
N ALA A 66 30.49 54.11 -28.90
CA ALA A 66 31.92 54.22 -29.16
C ALA A 66 32.37 53.23 -30.26
N GLN A 67 31.89 51.98 -30.20
CA GLN A 67 32.14 50.95 -31.21
C GLN A 67 31.63 51.41 -32.59
N LYS A 68 30.39 51.87 -32.68
CA LYS A 68 29.81 52.42 -33.92
C LYS A 68 30.67 53.53 -34.49
N ASN A 69 31.03 54.52 -33.68
CA ASN A 69 31.85 55.66 -34.13
C ASN A 69 33.23 55.20 -34.62
N TYR A 70 33.86 54.24 -33.95
CA TYR A 70 35.15 53.67 -34.35
C TYR A 70 35.08 52.98 -35.72
N PHE A 71 34.10 52.12 -35.96
CA PHE A 71 33.96 51.41 -37.24
C PHE A 71 33.57 52.36 -38.38
N LEU A 72 32.66 53.30 -38.13
CA LEU A 72 32.27 54.31 -39.12
C LEU A 72 33.45 55.16 -39.57
N PHE A 73 34.33 55.56 -38.64
CA PHE A 73 35.50 56.37 -38.95
C PHE A 73 36.63 55.56 -39.62
N SER A 74 36.90 54.34 -39.15
CA SER A 74 38.05 53.56 -39.60
C SER A 74 37.81 52.76 -40.88
N GLN A 75 36.59 52.24 -41.09
CA GLN A 75 36.30 51.24 -42.13
C GLN A 75 35.00 51.54 -42.91
N GLY A 76 34.24 52.56 -42.51
CA GLY A 76 33.00 52.95 -43.16
C GLY A 76 31.78 52.13 -42.73
N VAL A 77 30.61 52.51 -43.29
CA VAL A 77 29.29 51.99 -42.90
C VAL A 77 29.15 50.49 -43.15
N ALA A 78 29.61 50.01 -44.32
CA ALA A 78 29.48 48.59 -44.69
C ALA A 78 30.20 47.65 -43.72
N SER A 79 31.34 48.07 -43.15
CA SER A 79 32.05 47.25 -42.15
C SER A 79 31.28 47.19 -40.82
N TYR A 80 30.71 48.32 -40.38
CA TYR A 80 29.89 48.37 -39.18
C TYR A 80 28.64 47.48 -39.30
N ASP A 81 27.92 47.57 -40.43
CA ASP A 81 26.72 46.76 -40.68
C ASP A 81 27.03 45.26 -40.62
N LYS A 82 28.16 44.83 -41.20
CA LYS A 82 28.61 43.43 -41.15
C LYS A 82 28.91 42.95 -39.73
N VAL A 83 29.53 43.80 -38.89
CA VAL A 83 29.82 43.46 -37.48
C VAL A 83 28.51 43.28 -36.71
N ILE A 84 27.55 44.20 -36.88
CA ILE A 84 26.24 44.12 -36.22
C ILE A 84 25.45 42.91 -36.72
N GLU A 85 25.46 42.65 -38.03
CA GLU A 85 24.80 41.47 -38.62
C GLU A 85 25.36 40.17 -38.04
N THR A 86 26.68 40.08 -37.88
CA THR A 86 27.34 38.91 -37.26
C THR A 86 26.93 38.76 -35.79
N GLU A 87 26.90 39.85 -35.03
CA GLU A 87 26.48 39.83 -33.63
C GLU A 87 25.01 39.42 -33.47
N LEU A 88 24.12 39.95 -34.31
CA LEU A 88 22.70 39.63 -34.30
C LEU A 88 22.46 38.19 -34.72
N THR A 89 23.12 37.71 -35.78
CA THR A 89 23.05 36.31 -36.21
C THR A 89 23.49 35.38 -35.09
N GLY A 90 24.63 35.66 -34.43
CA GLY A 90 25.09 34.85 -33.30
C GLY A 90 24.13 34.85 -32.10
N LYS A 91 23.43 35.96 -31.83
CA LYS A 91 22.37 36.01 -30.81
C LYS A 91 21.15 35.19 -31.21
N VAL A 92 20.71 35.31 -32.47
CA VAL A 92 19.58 34.54 -33.00
C VAL A 92 19.89 33.05 -32.96
N ASP A 93 21.08 32.63 -33.39
CA ASP A 93 21.51 31.22 -33.35
C ASP A 93 21.54 30.68 -31.92
N LYS A 94 22.01 31.49 -30.96
CA LYS A 94 22.00 31.11 -29.54
C LYS A 94 20.59 30.95 -29.00
N ILE A 95 19.68 31.89 -29.31
CA ILE A 95 18.27 31.81 -28.91
C ILE A 95 17.61 30.59 -29.54
N ALA A 96 17.83 30.38 -30.85
CA ALA A 96 17.29 29.22 -31.57
C ALA A 96 17.79 27.90 -30.99
N SER A 97 19.08 27.80 -30.64
CA SER A 97 19.64 26.62 -30.00
C SER A 97 19.05 26.34 -28.61
N VAL A 98 18.84 27.38 -27.79
CA VAL A 98 18.20 27.22 -26.47
C VAL A 98 16.75 26.81 -26.64
N MET A 99 16.01 27.48 -27.52
CA MET A 99 14.60 27.18 -27.78
C MET A 99 14.40 25.78 -28.35
N GLN A 100 15.30 25.32 -29.24
CA GLN A 100 15.28 23.96 -29.76
C GLN A 100 15.54 22.94 -28.64
N ALA A 101 16.53 23.18 -27.78
CA ALA A 101 16.82 22.28 -26.66
C ALA A 101 15.65 22.18 -25.67
N GLU A 102 15.02 23.31 -25.31
CA GLU A 102 13.82 23.32 -24.46
C GLU A 102 12.64 22.61 -25.14
N PHE A 103 12.47 22.79 -26.45
CA PHE A 103 11.42 22.12 -27.21
C PHE A 103 11.62 20.61 -27.25
N ASP A 104 12.84 20.15 -27.52
CA ASP A 104 13.20 18.73 -27.54
C ASP A 104 13.02 18.09 -26.16
N GLU A 105 13.41 18.78 -25.09
CA GLU A 105 13.18 18.33 -23.71
C GLU A 105 11.68 18.20 -23.40
N ASN A 106 10.87 19.18 -23.82
CA ASN A 106 9.43 19.14 -23.63
C ASN A 106 8.76 18.00 -24.41
N ILE A 107 9.22 17.71 -25.62
CA ILE A 107 8.75 16.55 -26.39
C ILE A 107 9.09 15.26 -25.65
N GLN A 108 10.33 15.09 -25.20
CA GLN A 108 10.74 13.89 -24.47
C GLN A 108 9.91 13.72 -23.18
N ASN A 109 9.64 14.80 -22.47
CA ASN A 109 8.79 14.77 -21.28
C ASN A 109 7.35 14.38 -21.62
N ALA A 110 6.78 14.88 -22.72
CA ALA A 110 5.45 14.53 -23.18
C ALA A 110 5.35 13.05 -23.63
N GLU A 111 6.38 12.53 -24.33
CA GLU A 111 6.48 11.13 -24.72
C GLU A 111 6.57 10.22 -23.48
N ASN A 112 7.41 10.58 -22.51
CA ASN A 112 7.53 9.87 -21.25
C ASN A 112 6.21 9.86 -20.48
N LEU A 113 5.51 11.00 -20.41
CA LEU A 113 4.21 11.09 -19.76
C LEU A 113 3.15 10.21 -20.45
N THR A 114 3.14 10.21 -21.79
CA THR A 114 2.21 9.39 -22.58
C THR A 114 2.49 7.89 -22.39
N SER A 115 3.76 7.50 -22.41
CA SER A 115 4.19 6.11 -22.14
C SER A 115 3.78 5.67 -20.74
N ASN A 116 4.07 6.50 -19.72
CA ASN A 116 3.68 6.23 -18.34
C ASN A 116 2.16 6.10 -18.19
N PHE A 117 1.39 6.96 -18.87
CA PHE A 117 -0.07 6.87 -18.86
C PHE A 117 -0.56 5.54 -19.45
N GLY A 118 0.03 5.08 -20.57
CA GLY A 118 -0.30 3.78 -21.15
C GLY A 118 0.01 2.60 -20.22
N ILE A 119 1.12 2.66 -19.48
CA ILE A 119 1.46 1.65 -18.46
C ILE A 119 0.44 1.65 -17.32
N LEU A 120 0.05 2.83 -16.84
CA LEU A 120 -0.94 2.97 -15.76
C LEU A 120 -2.31 2.43 -16.17
N ASP A 121 -2.73 2.66 -17.42
CA ASP A 121 -3.99 2.14 -17.97
C ASP A 121 -4.00 0.60 -17.98
N GLN A 122 -2.91 -0.03 -18.47
CA GLN A 122 -2.75 -1.48 -18.44
C GLN A 122 -2.75 -2.03 -17.00
N GLN A 123 -2.07 -1.35 -16.07
CA GLN A 123 -2.09 -1.74 -14.65
C GLN A 123 -3.49 -1.65 -14.06
N PHE A 124 -4.27 -0.64 -14.44
CA PHE A 124 -5.65 -0.49 -14.00
C PHE A 124 -6.53 -1.65 -14.49
N GLU A 125 -6.39 -2.08 -15.74
CA GLU A 125 -7.07 -3.26 -16.27
C GLU A 125 -6.72 -4.53 -15.48
N HIS A 126 -5.44 -4.76 -15.20
CA HIS A 126 -4.99 -5.89 -14.40
C HIS A 126 -5.56 -5.87 -12.97
N ILE A 127 -5.65 -4.70 -12.34
CA ILE A 127 -6.28 -4.54 -11.01
C ILE A 127 -7.77 -4.91 -11.07
N GLN A 128 -8.48 -4.48 -12.12
CA GLN A 128 -9.89 -4.80 -12.29
C GLN A 128 -10.13 -6.30 -12.50
N ASP A 129 -9.27 -6.97 -13.26
CA ASP A 129 -9.37 -8.42 -13.44
C ASP A 129 -9.02 -9.19 -12.17
N LEU A 130 -8.02 -8.74 -11.42
CA LEU A 130 -7.70 -9.29 -10.11
C LEU A 130 -8.89 -9.13 -9.13
N LYS A 131 -9.54 -7.97 -9.13
CA LYS A 131 -10.76 -7.74 -8.33
C LYS A 131 -11.88 -8.70 -8.72
N LYS A 132 -12.16 -8.88 -10.01
CA LYS A 132 -13.16 -9.85 -10.50
C LYS A 132 -12.82 -11.27 -10.06
N LYS A 133 -11.54 -11.66 -10.12
CA LYS A 133 -11.08 -12.98 -9.67
C LYS A 133 -11.37 -13.19 -8.19
N TYR A 134 -10.99 -12.24 -7.32
CA TYR A 134 -11.28 -12.35 -5.89
C TYR A 134 -12.77 -12.36 -5.56
N MET A 135 -13.59 -11.61 -6.29
CA MET A 135 -15.04 -11.67 -6.11
C MET A 135 -15.61 -13.06 -6.43
N LYS A 136 -15.11 -13.72 -7.49
CA LYS A 136 -15.50 -15.09 -7.84
C LYS A 136 -15.04 -16.11 -6.81
N GLU A 137 -13.79 -16.02 -6.37
CA GLU A 137 -13.21 -16.92 -5.36
C GLU A 137 -13.93 -16.78 -4.02
N ASN A 138 -14.23 -15.56 -3.58
CA ASN A 138 -15.01 -15.33 -2.35
C ASN A 138 -16.44 -15.89 -2.45
N ALA A 139 -17.09 -15.74 -3.60
CA ALA A 139 -18.42 -16.31 -3.82
C ALA A 139 -18.39 -17.84 -3.80
N ALA A 140 -17.39 -18.46 -4.44
CA ALA A 140 -17.19 -19.91 -4.42
C ALA A 140 -16.92 -20.43 -3.00
N MET A 141 -16.04 -19.76 -2.26
CA MET A 141 -15.72 -20.11 -0.87
C MET A 141 -16.94 -19.99 0.05
N ALA A 142 -17.78 -18.97 -0.15
CA ALA A 142 -19.02 -18.83 0.62
C ALA A 142 -20.01 -19.98 0.37
N LEU A 143 -20.06 -20.50 -0.87
CA LEU A 143 -20.85 -21.69 -1.19
C LEU A 143 -20.26 -22.94 -0.54
N GLU A 144 -18.95 -23.15 -0.63
CA GLU A 144 -18.27 -24.28 -0.01
C GLU A 144 -18.46 -24.33 1.52
N ILE A 145 -18.38 -23.17 2.18
CA ILE A 145 -18.66 -23.05 3.62
C ILE A 145 -20.12 -23.46 3.91
N LYS A 146 -21.07 -22.97 3.12
CA LYS A 146 -22.48 -23.29 3.30
C LYS A 146 -22.75 -24.79 3.12
N ASP A 147 -22.15 -25.41 2.11
CA ASP A 147 -22.29 -26.83 1.83
C ASP A 147 -21.67 -27.66 2.96
N THR A 148 -20.46 -27.30 3.41
CA THR A 148 -19.80 -27.94 4.56
C THR A 148 -20.63 -27.84 5.84
N ILE A 149 -21.21 -26.67 6.14
CA ILE A 149 -22.11 -26.51 7.30
C ILE A 149 -23.36 -27.39 7.15
N THR A 150 -23.91 -27.47 5.94
CA THR A 150 -25.09 -28.30 5.66
C THR A 150 -24.79 -29.78 5.86
N ASP A 151 -23.62 -30.23 5.41
CA ASP A 151 -23.15 -31.61 5.60
C ASP A 151 -22.91 -31.93 7.07
N ILE A 152 -22.25 -31.03 7.81
CA ILE A 152 -22.04 -31.18 9.25
C ILE A 152 -23.38 -31.29 9.97
N VAL A 153 -24.32 -30.36 9.72
CA VAL A 153 -25.65 -30.39 10.36
C VAL A 153 -26.43 -31.65 10.00
N THR A 154 -26.32 -32.12 8.76
CA THR A 154 -26.99 -33.36 8.32
C THR A 154 -26.37 -34.58 8.99
N ASN A 155 -25.04 -34.63 9.12
CA ASN A 155 -24.33 -35.71 9.78
C ASN A 155 -24.58 -35.73 11.30
N ASP A 156 -24.63 -34.56 11.94
CA ASP A 156 -24.98 -34.42 13.35
C ASP A 156 -26.40 -34.93 13.61
N ARG A 157 -27.37 -34.58 12.74
CA ARG A 157 -28.73 -35.11 12.81
C ARG A 157 -28.76 -36.63 12.65
N LYS A 158 -28.03 -37.17 11.68
CA LYS A 158 -27.92 -38.63 11.48
C LYS A 158 -27.36 -39.31 12.73
N THR A 159 -26.30 -38.78 13.29
CA THR A 159 -25.66 -39.30 14.51
C THR A 159 -26.64 -39.26 15.68
N TYR A 160 -27.34 -38.15 15.88
CA TYR A 160 -28.38 -38.02 16.92
C TYR A 160 -29.48 -39.08 16.78
N TYR A 161 -30.00 -39.32 15.57
CA TYR A 161 -31.02 -40.36 15.36
C TYR A 161 -30.47 -41.78 15.54
N GLN A 162 -29.22 -42.03 15.16
CA GLN A 162 -28.56 -43.30 15.41
C GLN A 162 -28.39 -43.55 16.91
N GLU A 163 -27.93 -42.55 17.67
CA GLU A 163 -27.80 -42.64 19.13
C GLU A 163 -29.15 -42.84 19.82
N GLN A 164 -30.21 -42.15 19.38
CA GLN A 164 -31.55 -42.32 19.92
C GLN A 164 -32.06 -43.75 19.68
N ASN A 165 -31.86 -44.28 18.47
CA ASN A 165 -32.24 -45.65 18.13
C ASN A 165 -31.43 -46.67 18.94
N MET A 166 -30.12 -46.50 19.04
CA MET A 166 -29.25 -47.36 19.86
C MET A 166 -29.68 -47.33 21.33
N THR A 167 -29.94 -46.15 21.88
CA THR A 167 -30.41 -46.00 23.28
C THR A 167 -31.74 -46.70 23.50
N ARG A 168 -32.68 -46.58 22.56
CA ARG A 168 -33.97 -47.28 22.60
C ARG A 168 -33.79 -48.80 22.52
N GLU A 169 -32.92 -49.29 21.64
CA GLU A 169 -32.61 -50.72 21.50
C GLU A 169 -31.96 -51.28 22.76
N TYR A 170 -31.01 -50.58 23.37
CA TYR A 170 -30.44 -50.94 24.67
C TYR A 170 -31.50 -51.00 25.77
N GLY A 171 -32.46 -50.06 25.77
CA GLY A 171 -33.60 -50.09 26.68
C GLY A 171 -34.44 -51.37 26.54
N TRP A 172 -34.80 -51.76 25.31
CA TRP A 172 -35.52 -53.00 25.05
C TRP A 172 -34.71 -54.24 25.43
N TYR A 173 -33.42 -54.28 25.09
CA TYR A 173 -32.53 -55.37 25.46
C TYR A 173 -32.48 -55.56 26.99
N ASN A 174 -32.35 -54.46 27.74
CA ASN A 174 -32.37 -54.51 29.19
C ASN A 174 -33.71 -55.01 29.74
N LEU A 175 -34.84 -54.53 29.19
CA LEU A 175 -36.17 -55.01 29.57
C LEU A 175 -36.34 -56.53 29.33
N TYR A 176 -35.96 -57.02 28.15
CA TYR A 176 -36.03 -58.45 27.83
C TYR A 176 -35.11 -59.30 28.71
N THR A 177 -33.94 -58.77 29.08
CA THR A 177 -33.03 -59.45 30.00
C THR A 177 -33.67 -59.62 31.38
N ILE A 178 -34.35 -58.60 31.91
CA ILE A 178 -35.09 -58.68 33.17
C ILE A 178 -36.22 -59.71 33.09
N ILE A 179 -37.03 -59.67 32.03
CA ILE A 179 -38.12 -60.64 31.81
C ILE A 179 -37.59 -62.07 31.77
N TYR A 180 -36.48 -62.30 31.05
CA TYR A 180 -35.83 -63.60 30.95
C TYR A 180 -35.37 -64.12 32.32
N VAL A 181 -34.73 -63.28 33.14
CA VAL A 181 -34.30 -63.65 34.50
C VAL A 181 -35.49 -64.04 35.38
N ILE A 182 -36.61 -63.30 35.29
CA ILE A 182 -37.86 -63.64 36.00
C ILE A 182 -38.40 -64.99 35.52
N MET A 183 -38.48 -65.22 34.21
CA MET A 183 -38.92 -66.49 33.64
C MET A 183 -38.04 -67.66 34.06
N MET A 184 -36.72 -67.46 34.12
CA MET A 184 -35.76 -68.46 34.58
C MET A 184 -35.97 -68.82 36.05
N ALA A 185 -36.21 -67.84 36.91
CA ALA A 185 -36.52 -68.07 38.32
C ALA A 185 -37.86 -68.84 38.49
N LEU A 186 -38.90 -68.44 37.77
CA LEU A 186 -40.19 -69.14 37.77
C LEU A 186 -40.06 -70.58 37.26
N PHE A 187 -39.33 -70.78 36.16
CA PHE A 187 -39.05 -72.11 35.61
C PHE A 187 -38.34 -73.00 36.63
N LEU A 188 -37.35 -72.47 37.34
CA LEU A 188 -36.65 -73.18 38.41
C LEU A 188 -37.61 -73.54 39.55
N ILE A 189 -38.48 -72.63 39.98
CA ILE A 189 -39.48 -72.93 41.01
C ILE A 189 -40.43 -74.03 40.51
N PHE A 190 -41.02 -73.89 39.33
CA PHE A 190 -42.00 -74.87 38.82
C PHE A 190 -41.42 -76.26 38.56
N ILE A 191 -40.20 -76.37 38.01
CA ILE A 191 -39.61 -77.67 37.68
C ILE A 191 -39.31 -78.50 38.94
N PHE A 192 -39.05 -77.82 40.07
CA PHE A 192 -38.77 -78.47 41.35
C PHE A 192 -39.99 -78.56 42.29
N SER A 193 -40.92 -77.61 42.26
CA SER A 193 -42.09 -77.58 43.14
C SER A 193 -43.28 -78.39 42.63
N VAL A 194 -43.38 -78.66 41.33
CA VAL A 194 -44.49 -79.42 40.75
C VAL A 194 -44.09 -80.88 40.53
N ASP A 195 -44.88 -81.80 41.09
CA ASP A 195 -44.73 -83.23 40.86
C ASP A 195 -44.84 -83.55 39.38
N SER A 196 -43.78 -84.11 38.81
CA SER A 196 -43.65 -84.38 37.39
C SER A 196 -42.96 -85.72 37.16
N ASN A 197 -43.37 -86.41 36.10
CA ASN A 197 -42.85 -87.74 35.75
C ASN A 197 -41.43 -87.72 35.17
N TYR A 198 -40.79 -86.55 35.09
CA TYR A 198 -39.44 -86.42 34.56
C TYR A 198 -38.38 -86.79 35.60
N SER A 199 -37.40 -87.59 35.17
CA SER A 199 -36.26 -87.92 36.02
C SER A 199 -35.45 -86.66 36.37
N PHE A 200 -34.86 -86.64 37.56
CA PHE A 200 -34.08 -85.51 38.08
C PHE A 200 -32.96 -85.06 37.12
N LYS A 201 -32.32 -86.02 36.41
CA LYS A 201 -31.28 -85.73 35.41
C LYS A 201 -31.82 -84.90 34.24
N VAL A 202 -33.02 -85.21 33.75
CA VAL A 202 -33.64 -84.48 32.65
C VAL A 202 -33.99 -83.05 33.08
N LYS A 203 -34.45 -82.87 34.32
CA LYS A 203 -34.73 -81.53 34.89
C LYS A 203 -33.48 -80.65 34.92
N ILE A 204 -32.34 -81.19 35.36
CA ILE A 204 -31.06 -80.47 35.38
C ILE A 204 -30.60 -80.11 33.97
N ILE A 205 -30.64 -81.04 33.02
CA ILE A 205 -30.23 -80.79 31.63
C ILE A 205 -31.11 -79.71 30.99
N ALA A 206 -32.43 -79.77 31.18
CA ALA A 206 -33.36 -78.77 30.69
C ALA A 206 -33.05 -77.37 31.27
N PHE A 207 -32.72 -77.29 32.57
CA PHE A 207 -32.30 -76.04 33.19
C PHE A 207 -30.99 -75.50 32.63
N ILE A 208 -29.97 -76.35 32.41
CA ILE A 208 -28.68 -75.93 31.84
C ILE A 208 -28.88 -75.39 30.41
N ILE A 209 -29.68 -76.07 29.59
CA ILE A 209 -29.99 -75.62 28.22
C ILE A 209 -30.72 -74.28 28.26
N PHE A 210 -31.72 -74.13 29.13
CA PHE A 210 -32.46 -72.89 29.26
C PHE A 210 -31.55 -71.75 29.74
N PHE A 211 -30.73 -71.99 30.76
CA PHE A 211 -29.74 -71.03 31.26
C PHE A 211 -28.77 -70.60 30.16
N ALA A 212 -28.23 -71.55 29.39
CA ALA A 212 -27.27 -71.29 28.32
C ALA A 212 -27.90 -70.59 27.09
N TYR A 213 -29.23 -70.49 27.01
CA TYR A 213 -29.95 -70.00 25.83
C TYR A 213 -29.50 -68.62 25.33
N PRO A 214 -29.32 -67.57 26.15
CA PRO A 214 -28.96 -66.23 25.67
C PRO A 214 -27.59 -66.20 24.95
N TRP A 215 -26.66 -67.06 25.36
CA TRP A 215 -25.34 -67.17 24.73
C TRP A 215 -25.39 -67.95 23.41
N ILE A 216 -26.31 -68.92 23.29
CA ILE A 216 -26.47 -69.73 22.09
C ILE A 216 -27.29 -68.99 21.02
N SER A 217 -28.30 -68.21 21.42
CA SER A 217 -29.23 -67.55 20.50
C SER A 217 -28.56 -66.44 19.67
N GLY A 218 -27.63 -65.67 20.26
CA GLY A 218 -26.96 -64.55 19.58
C GLY A 218 -26.25 -64.93 18.28
N PRO A 219 -25.30 -65.89 18.30
CA PRO A 219 -24.61 -66.35 17.10
C PRO A 219 -25.54 -66.96 16.04
N ILE A 220 -26.62 -67.64 16.47
CA ILE A 220 -27.62 -68.21 15.57
C ILE A 220 -28.37 -67.09 14.83
N ILE A 221 -28.87 -66.10 15.56
CA ILE A 221 -29.57 -64.94 14.98
C ILE A 221 -28.65 -64.18 14.02
N PHE A 222 -27.39 -63.95 14.40
CA PHE A 222 -26.41 -63.28 13.52
C PHE A 222 -26.23 -64.01 12.18
N ARG A 223 -26.10 -65.34 12.21
CA ARG A 223 -26.00 -66.15 10.98
C ARG A 223 -27.26 -66.08 10.13
N ILE A 224 -28.43 -66.12 10.75
CA ILE A 224 -29.71 -65.98 10.05
C ILE A 224 -29.80 -64.61 9.37
N MET A 225 -29.48 -63.54 10.10
CA MET A 225 -29.51 -62.17 9.56
C MET A 225 -28.50 -61.95 8.43
N ALA A 226 -27.27 -62.48 8.56
CA ALA A 226 -26.29 -62.45 7.49
C ALA A 226 -26.79 -63.21 6.24
N GLY A 227 -27.46 -64.35 6.43
CA GLY A 227 -28.12 -65.09 5.35
C GLY A 227 -29.23 -64.28 4.67
N ILE A 228 -30.10 -63.63 5.45
CA ILE A 228 -31.17 -62.77 4.93
C ILE A 228 -30.59 -61.59 4.15
N GLN A 229 -29.55 -60.92 4.67
CA GLN A 229 -28.88 -59.83 3.97
C GLN A 229 -28.28 -60.29 2.65
N HIS A 230 -27.62 -61.45 2.64
CA HIS A 230 -27.06 -62.01 1.40
C HIS A 230 -28.15 -62.28 0.34
N VAL A 231 -29.31 -62.81 0.76
CA VAL A 231 -30.46 -63.01 -0.13
C VAL A 231 -31.07 -61.68 -0.57
N SER A 232 -31.16 -60.69 0.32
CA SER A 232 -31.69 -59.36 0.01
C SER A 232 -30.81 -58.60 -0.97
N ASP A 233 -29.49 -58.75 -0.90
CA ASP A 233 -28.56 -58.13 -1.84
C ASP A 233 -28.63 -58.76 -3.24
N MET A 234 -29.17 -59.99 -3.37
CA MET A 234 -29.47 -60.61 -4.66
C MET A 234 -30.76 -60.09 -5.30
N LEU A 235 -31.64 -59.46 -4.52
CA LEU A 235 -32.85 -58.84 -5.07
C LEU A 235 -32.49 -57.48 -5.69
N PRO A 236 -33.03 -57.14 -6.87
CA PRO A 236 -32.76 -55.86 -7.51
C PRO A 236 -33.24 -54.72 -6.61
N LYS A 237 -32.32 -53.85 -6.18
CA LYS A 237 -32.62 -52.72 -5.30
C LYS A 237 -33.49 -51.71 -6.05
N ASN A 238 -34.63 -51.36 -5.47
CA ASN A 238 -35.56 -50.40 -6.06
C ASN A 238 -34.93 -48.99 -6.00
N ILE A 239 -34.81 -48.33 -7.15
CA ILE A 239 -34.08 -47.06 -7.32
C ILE A 239 -34.73 -45.91 -6.53
N TYR A 240 -36.00 -46.04 -6.14
CA TYR A 240 -36.77 -44.99 -5.49
C TYR A 240 -36.67 -44.94 -3.95
N GLU A 241 -35.93 -45.86 -3.30
CA GLU A 241 -35.74 -45.85 -1.83
C GLU A 241 -34.40 -45.24 -1.37
N ASN A 242 -33.53 -44.79 -2.28
CA ASN A 242 -32.27 -44.10 -1.97
C ASN A 242 -32.31 -42.62 -2.40
N LEU A 243 -33.29 -41.86 -1.89
CA LEU A 243 -33.33 -40.40 -1.91
C LEU A 243 -33.37 -39.85 -0.49
#